data_AF-A0A662N1H5-F1
#
_entry.id   AF-A0A662N1H5-F1
#
_cell.length_a   1.000
_cell.length_b   1.000
_cell.length_c   1.000
_cell.angle_alpha   90.00
_cell.angle_beta   90.00
_cell.angle_gamma   90.00
#
_symmetry.space_group_name_H-M   'P 1'
#
loop_
_entity.id
_entity.type
_entity.pdbx_description
1 polymer ?
#
loop_
_entity_poly.entity_id
_entity_poly.type
_entity_poly.pdbx_seq_one_letter_code
_entity_poly.pdbx_strand_id
1 'polypeptide(L)'
;MECIILGELIDISVGVVIIGTFFSKRFPVMHHSPFSLVIGILFVVDSSLEIILNKPVGILEFTGALILLILLEKFISENTGTKFNHFSPLLPLILTILVILIERDNRFFHFGTLMILSVMALRTGQGARVIGWYYRDVFFISSLFGLFGALSFLFNFPMGSDFFYFGGVLLYILTIGEILRISH
;
A
#
# COMPACT_ATOMS: atom_id res chain seq x y z
N MET A 1 -9.50 -18.99 15.69
CA MET A 1 -8.75 -17.75 15.98
C MET A 1 -7.99 -17.46 14.71
N GLU A 2 -8.55 -16.58 13.88
CA GLU A 2 -7.85 -16.09 12.69
C GLU A 2 -6.58 -15.38 13.15
N CYS A 3 -5.50 -15.51 12.39
CA CYS A 3 -4.20 -14.93 12.71
C CYS A 3 -4.24 -13.42 12.44
N ILE A 4 -5.11 -12.72 13.16
CA ILE A 4 -5.29 -11.26 13.15
C ILE A 4 -3.90 -10.56 13.25
N ILE A 5 -3.03 -11.15 14.08
CA ILE A 5 -1.65 -10.71 14.33
C ILE A 5 -0.78 -10.60 13.07
N LEU A 6 -0.95 -11.45 12.05
CA LEU A 6 -0.02 -11.43 10.92
C LEU A 6 -0.28 -10.23 10.00
N GLY A 7 -1.54 -9.93 9.70
CA GLY A 7 -1.94 -8.77 8.90
C GLY A 7 -1.50 -7.46 9.57
N GLU A 8 -1.90 -7.28 10.82
CA GLU A 8 -1.62 -6.07 11.61
C GLU A 8 -0.11 -5.82 11.77
N LEU A 9 0.69 -6.87 11.90
CA LEU A 9 2.14 -6.74 12.01
C LEU A 9 2.78 -6.27 10.71
N ILE A 10 2.18 -6.59 9.56
CA ILE A 10 2.58 -6.05 8.25
C ILE A 10 2.24 -4.57 8.19
N ASP A 11 1.02 -4.18 8.58
CA ASP A 11 0.57 -2.79 8.56
C ASP A 11 1.40 -1.90 9.49
N ILE A 12 1.72 -2.38 10.70
CA ILE A 12 2.66 -1.71 11.61
C ILE A 12 4.04 -1.56 10.95
N SER A 13 4.54 -2.62 10.30
CA SER A 13 5.84 -2.58 9.61
C SER A 13 5.85 -1.55 8.49
N VAL A 14 4.77 -1.50 7.68
CA VAL A 14 4.57 -0.51 6.63
C VAL A 14 4.54 0.90 7.23
N GLY A 15 3.77 1.11 8.29
CA GLY A 15 3.69 2.38 9.01
C GLY A 15 5.05 2.87 9.51
N VAL A 16 5.83 2.00 10.16
CA VAL A 16 7.18 2.30 10.63
C VAL A 16 8.12 2.67 9.48
N VAL A 17 8.06 1.93 8.36
CA VAL A 17 8.88 2.24 7.18
C VAL A 17 8.52 3.61 6.62
N ILE A 18 7.22 3.94 6.52
CA ILE A 18 6.75 5.25 6.04
C ILE A 18 7.22 6.38 6.97
N ILE A 19 7.11 6.21 8.30
CA ILE A 19 7.66 7.18 9.26
C ILE A 19 9.16 7.37 9.05
N GLY A 20 9.90 6.28 8.82
CA GLY A 20 11.33 6.33 8.51
C GLY A 20 11.66 7.18 7.27
N THR A 21 10.76 7.26 6.29
CA THR A 21 10.97 8.08 5.09
C THR A 21 11.00 9.58 5.37
N PHE A 22 10.37 10.05 6.46
CA PHE A 22 10.47 11.46 6.90
C PHE A 22 11.92 11.89 7.08
N PHE A 23 12.74 11.01 7.68
CA PHE A 23 14.14 11.30 7.98
C PHE A 23 15.09 11.00 6.81
N SER A 24 14.59 10.36 5.76
CA SER A 24 15.43 9.84 4.68
C SER A 24 15.41 10.75 3.44
N LYS A 25 16.55 11.40 3.17
CA LYS A 25 16.79 12.15 1.92
C LYS A 25 16.58 11.33 0.64
N ARG A 26 16.55 10.00 0.76
CA ARG A 26 16.37 9.06 -0.36
C ARG A 26 14.94 8.99 -0.89
N PHE A 27 13.96 9.46 -0.12
CA PHE A 27 12.57 9.61 -0.57
C PHE A 27 12.22 11.10 -0.65
N PRO A 28 12.63 11.82 -1.70
CA PRO A 28 12.49 13.28 -1.76
C PRO A 28 11.03 13.76 -1.61
N VAL A 29 10.05 12.93 -1.98
CA VAL A 29 8.61 13.22 -1.80
C VAL A 29 8.19 13.23 -0.33
N MET A 30 8.79 12.34 0.46
CA MET A 30 8.39 12.09 1.85
C MET A 30 9.39 12.67 2.87
N HIS A 31 10.60 13.03 2.42
CA HIS A 31 11.62 13.63 3.27
C HIS A 31 11.17 14.98 3.84
N HIS A 32 11.19 15.11 5.16
CA HIS A 32 10.65 16.25 5.91
C HIS A 32 9.21 16.63 5.58
N SER A 33 8.47 15.75 4.90
CA SER A 33 7.08 15.97 4.56
C SER A 33 6.20 15.51 5.71
N PRO A 34 5.39 16.39 6.34
CA PRO A 34 4.51 16.00 7.45
C PRO A 34 3.51 14.90 7.05
N PHE A 35 3.22 14.76 5.75
CA PHE A 35 2.41 13.67 5.22
C PHE A 35 2.98 12.29 5.54
N SER A 36 4.30 12.10 5.51
CA SER A 36 4.91 10.80 5.83
C SER A 36 4.66 10.38 7.28
N LEU A 37 4.74 11.30 8.22
CA LEU A 37 4.42 11.05 9.62
C LEU A 37 2.93 10.74 9.80
N VAL A 38 2.06 11.56 9.21
CA VAL A 38 0.60 11.37 9.31
C VAL A 38 0.20 10.01 8.75
N ILE A 39 0.65 9.67 7.54
CA ILE A 39 0.32 8.40 6.89
C ILE A 39 0.84 7.24 7.74
N GLY A 40 2.10 7.27 8.15
CA GLY A 40 2.66 6.18 8.93
C GLY A 40 1.98 5.99 10.28
N ILE A 41 1.56 7.09 10.92
CA ILE A 41 0.73 7.05 12.15
C ILE A 41 -0.64 6.43 11.85
N LEU A 42 -1.29 6.74 10.72
CA LEU A 42 -2.58 6.15 10.37
C LEU A 42 -2.50 4.62 10.33
N PHE A 43 -1.47 4.06 9.68
CA PHE A 43 -1.24 2.61 9.67
C PHE A 43 -1.02 2.07 11.08
N VAL A 44 -0.07 2.62 11.85
CA VAL A 44 0.23 2.11 13.20
C VAL A 44 -0.97 2.20 14.14
N VAL A 45 -1.75 3.29 14.06
CA VAL A 45 -2.92 3.50 14.91
C VAL A 45 -4.06 2.56 14.55
N ASP A 46 -4.36 2.37 13.25
CA ASP A 46 -5.42 1.43 12.84
C ASP A 46 -5.11 0.03 13.36
N SER A 47 -3.93 -0.51 13.03
CA SER A 47 -3.58 -1.87 13.41
C SER A 47 -3.50 -2.03 14.95
N SER A 48 -3.05 -0.99 15.67
CA SER A 48 -3.09 -1.01 17.14
C SER A 48 -4.53 -1.03 17.68
N LEU A 49 -5.45 -0.29 17.06
CA LEU A 49 -6.87 -0.29 17.43
C LEU A 49 -7.52 -1.64 17.10
N GLU A 50 -7.17 -2.27 15.99
CA GLU A 50 -7.68 -3.60 15.63
C GLU A 50 -7.27 -4.66 16.66
N ILE A 51 -6.00 -4.66 17.08
CA ILE A 51 -5.48 -5.54 18.14
C ILE A 51 -6.23 -5.31 19.46
N ILE A 52 -6.41 -4.05 19.86
CA ILE A 52 -7.03 -3.70 21.15
C ILE A 52 -8.54 -4.01 21.15
N LEU A 53 -9.23 -3.69 20.07
CA LEU A 53 -10.68 -3.84 19.95
C LEU A 53 -11.09 -5.24 19.50
N ASN A 54 -10.13 -6.05 19.04
CA ASN A 54 -10.34 -7.34 18.39
C ASN A 54 -11.43 -7.27 17.31
N LYS A 55 -11.42 -6.16 16.56
CA LYS A 55 -12.39 -5.83 15.53
C LYS A 55 -11.70 -5.11 14.38
N PRO A 56 -12.04 -5.48 13.14
CA PRO A 56 -11.52 -4.82 11.96
C PRO A 56 -12.12 -3.41 11.82
N VAL A 57 -11.24 -2.43 11.69
CA VAL A 57 -11.55 -1.02 11.48
C VAL A 57 -11.22 -0.66 10.03
N GLY A 58 -9.99 -0.96 9.59
CA GLY A 58 -9.44 -0.87 8.23
C GLY A 58 -9.51 0.50 7.53
N ILE A 59 -10.27 1.47 8.07
CA ILE A 59 -10.57 2.73 7.40
C ILE A 59 -9.37 3.68 7.42
N LEU A 60 -8.56 3.65 8.48
CA LEU A 60 -7.40 4.54 8.58
C LEU A 60 -6.26 4.02 7.70
N GLU A 61 -6.05 2.70 7.67
CA GLU A 61 -5.13 2.04 6.73
C GLU A 61 -5.52 2.30 5.29
N PHE A 62 -6.80 2.09 4.94
CA PHE A 62 -7.34 2.38 3.61
C PHE A 62 -7.08 3.83 3.20
N THR A 63 -7.36 4.77 4.10
CA THR A 63 -7.15 6.20 3.85
C THR A 63 -5.66 6.52 3.70
N GLY A 64 -4.80 5.97 4.56
CA GLY A 64 -3.35 6.13 4.47
C GLY A 64 -2.78 5.60 3.15
N ALA A 65 -3.19 4.40 2.75
CA ALA A 65 -2.81 3.79 1.47
C ALA A 65 -3.26 4.66 0.28
N LEU A 66 -4.49 5.19 0.32
CA LEU A 66 -5.02 6.04 -0.75
C LEU A 66 -4.21 7.33 -0.89
N ILE A 67 -3.86 7.97 0.23
CA ILE A 67 -3.02 9.18 0.24
C ILE A 67 -1.65 8.87 -0.35
N LEU A 68 -1.03 7.73 0.02
CA LEU A 68 0.25 7.31 -0.56
C LEU A 68 0.18 7.15 -2.07
N LEU A 69 -0.87 6.50 -2.58
CA LEU A 69 -1.05 6.33 -4.02
C LEU A 69 -1.22 7.67 -4.73
N ILE A 70 -1.96 8.62 -4.15
CA ILE A 70 -2.11 9.97 -4.70
C ILE A 70 -0.75 10.69 -4.74
N LEU A 71 0.04 10.61 -3.65
CA LEU A 71 1.37 11.21 -3.60
C LEU A 71 2.32 10.57 -4.62
N LEU A 72 2.26 9.25 -4.80
CA LEU A 72 3.03 8.52 -5.80
C LEU A 72 2.66 8.98 -7.22
N GLU A 73 1.37 9.07 -7.56
CA GLU A 73 0.94 9.54 -8.88
C GLU A 73 1.36 10.98 -9.14
N LYS A 74 1.26 11.84 -8.13
CA LYS A 74 1.74 13.23 -8.23
C LYS A 74 3.24 13.26 -8.51
N PHE A 75 4.02 12.46 -7.78
CA PHE A 75 5.45 12.35 -8.01
C PHE A 75 5.78 11.85 -9.42
N ILE A 76 5.12 10.79 -9.89
CA ILE A 76 5.31 10.27 -11.25
C ILE A 76 5.01 11.37 -12.26
N SER A 77 3.85 12.03 -12.15
CA SER A 77 3.40 13.11 -13.06
C SER A 77 4.39 14.28 -13.13
N GLU A 78 4.91 14.73 -11.99
CA GLU A 78 5.89 15.83 -11.94
C GLU A 78 7.24 15.46 -12.57
N ASN A 79 7.67 14.19 -12.45
CA ASN A 79 8.97 13.74 -12.96
C ASN A 79 8.94 13.24 -14.41
N THR A 80 7.78 12.83 -14.93
CA THR A 80 7.61 12.40 -16.32
C THR A 80 7.10 13.51 -17.24
N GLY A 81 6.57 14.60 -16.67
CA GLY A 81 5.82 15.61 -17.42
C GLY A 81 4.48 15.10 -17.97
N THR A 82 4.01 13.91 -17.56
CA THR A 82 2.69 13.40 -17.95
C THR A 82 1.60 13.95 -17.04
N LYS A 83 0.36 14.02 -17.52
CA LYS A 83 -0.79 14.40 -16.68
C LYS A 83 -1.00 13.40 -15.54
N PHE A 84 -1.49 13.89 -14.40
CA PHE A 84 -1.88 13.07 -13.26
C PHE A 84 -2.92 12.02 -13.67
N ASN A 85 -2.68 10.75 -13.34
CA ASN A 85 -3.61 9.67 -13.68
C ASN A 85 -4.67 9.51 -12.59
N HIS A 86 -5.81 10.17 -12.76
CA HIS A 86 -6.93 10.08 -11.82
C HIS A 86 -7.52 8.67 -11.71
N PHE A 87 -7.38 7.82 -12.73
CA PHE A 87 -7.89 6.45 -12.68
C PHE A 87 -7.17 5.59 -11.64
N SER A 88 -5.88 5.82 -11.39
CA SER A 88 -5.11 5.04 -10.43
C SER A 88 -5.73 5.07 -9.02
N PRO A 89 -6.01 6.23 -8.40
CA PRO A 89 -6.67 6.27 -7.09
C PRO A 89 -8.19 6.07 -7.16
N LEU A 90 -8.86 6.50 -8.24
CA LEU A 90 -10.32 6.40 -8.32
C LEU A 90 -10.83 4.96 -8.44
N LEU A 91 -10.13 4.11 -9.19
CA LEU A 91 -10.60 2.75 -9.44
C LEU A 91 -10.66 1.90 -8.14
N PRO A 92 -9.59 1.79 -7.32
CA PRO A 92 -9.66 1.11 -6.03
C PRO A 92 -10.69 1.73 -5.09
N LEU A 93 -10.80 3.07 -5.06
CA LEU A 93 -11.76 3.77 -4.21
C LEU A 93 -13.20 3.39 -4.54
N ILE A 94 -13.59 3.47 -5.82
CA ILE A 94 -14.95 3.14 -6.28
C ILE A 94 -15.25 1.66 -6.03
N LEU A 95 -14.31 0.76 -6.33
CA LEU A 95 -14.51 -0.68 -6.11
C LEU A 95 -14.69 -1.00 -4.62
N THR A 96 -13.89 -0.38 -3.74
CA THR A 96 -14.00 -0.59 -2.29
C THR A 96 -15.35 -0.13 -1.76
N ILE A 97 -15.78 1.08 -2.14
CA ILE A 97 -17.09 1.62 -1.74
C ILE A 97 -18.21 0.70 -2.24
N LEU A 98 -18.13 0.24 -3.48
CA LEU A 98 -19.14 -0.65 -4.08
C LEU A 98 -19.23 -1.97 -3.32
N VAL A 99 -18.10 -2.60 -2.99
CA VAL A 99 -18.08 -3.85 -2.22
C VAL A 99 -18.63 -3.65 -0.81
N ILE A 100 -18.24 -2.59 -0.11
CA ILE A 100 -18.75 -2.27 1.23
C ILE A 100 -20.27 -2.05 1.20
N LEU A 101 -20.81 -1.39 0.16
CA LEU A 101 -22.25 -1.17 0.04
C LEU A 101 -23.03 -2.47 -0.21
N ILE A 102 -22.44 -3.41 -0.95
CA ILE A 102 -23.05 -4.72 -1.24
C ILE A 102 -23.02 -5.62 0.00
N GLU A 103 -21.85 -5.76 0.61
CA GLU A 103 -21.59 -6.69 1.71
C GLU A 103 -22.03 -6.13 3.07
N ARG A 104 -22.14 -4.79 3.18
CA ARG A 104 -22.48 -4.05 4.41
C ARG A 104 -21.56 -4.36 5.58
N ASP A 105 -20.29 -4.63 5.28
CA ASP A 105 -19.28 -4.99 6.25
C ASP A 105 -18.03 -4.12 6.08
N ASN A 106 -17.62 -3.47 7.18
CA ASN A 106 -16.46 -2.57 7.18
C ASN A 106 -15.14 -3.33 6.98
N ARG A 107 -15.12 -4.66 7.16
CA ARG A 107 -13.96 -5.50 6.84
C ARG A 107 -13.45 -5.32 5.41
N PHE A 108 -14.32 -4.95 4.49
CA PHE A 108 -13.95 -4.73 3.09
C PHE A 108 -13.13 -3.45 2.85
N PHE A 109 -12.85 -2.64 3.88
CA PHE A 109 -11.77 -1.65 3.78
C PHE A 109 -10.40 -2.31 3.54
N HIS A 110 -10.14 -3.48 4.14
CA HIS A 110 -8.91 -4.24 3.90
C HIS A 110 -8.76 -4.67 2.44
N PHE A 111 -9.85 -5.13 1.80
CA PHE A 111 -9.89 -5.37 0.36
C PHE A 111 -9.45 -4.13 -0.43
N GLY A 112 -9.93 -2.95 -0.04
CA GLY A 112 -9.54 -1.69 -0.64
C GLY A 112 -8.06 -1.36 -0.47
N THR A 113 -7.51 -1.57 0.72
CA THR A 113 -6.08 -1.40 1.01
C THR A 113 -5.24 -2.27 0.08
N LEU A 114 -5.57 -3.55 -0.06
CA LEU A 114 -4.87 -4.48 -0.96
C LEU A 114 -4.94 -4.05 -2.42
N MET A 115 -6.11 -3.59 -2.88
CA MET A 115 -6.28 -3.05 -4.23
C MET A 115 -5.43 -1.80 -4.46
N ILE A 116 -5.39 -0.88 -3.50
CA ILE A 116 -4.56 0.32 -3.57
C ILE A 116 -3.08 -0.04 -3.63
N LEU A 117 -2.61 -0.94 -2.76
CA LEU A 117 -1.22 -1.38 -2.74
C LEU A 117 -0.82 -2.08 -4.03
N SER A 118 -1.71 -2.88 -4.61
CA SER A 118 -1.50 -3.45 -5.95
C SER A 118 -1.30 -2.36 -7.01
N VAL A 119 -2.21 -1.38 -7.07
CA VAL A 119 -2.10 -0.30 -8.05
C VAL A 119 -0.84 0.51 -7.80
N MET A 120 -0.50 0.79 -6.54
CA MET A 120 0.73 1.47 -6.15
C MET A 120 1.97 0.73 -6.66
N ALA A 121 2.04 -0.59 -6.49
CA ALA A 121 3.13 -1.42 -7.00
C ALA A 121 3.19 -1.39 -8.54
N LEU A 122 2.05 -1.52 -9.22
CA LEU A 122 1.98 -1.46 -10.68
C LEU A 122 2.50 -0.13 -11.23
N ARG A 123 2.04 0.98 -10.63
CA ARG A 123 2.39 2.34 -11.03
C ARG A 123 3.85 2.66 -10.74
N THR A 124 4.37 2.18 -9.62
CA THR A 124 5.80 2.20 -9.32
C THR A 124 6.60 1.47 -10.40
N GLY A 125 6.18 0.25 -10.80
CA GLY A 125 6.84 -0.51 -11.85
C GLY A 125 6.77 0.13 -13.25
N GLN A 126 5.67 0.80 -13.58
CA GLN A 126 5.53 1.56 -14.84
C GLN A 126 6.41 2.83 -14.82
N GLY A 127 6.47 3.52 -13.69
CA GLY A 127 7.34 4.68 -13.45
C GLY A 127 8.82 4.33 -13.29
N ALA A 128 9.14 3.07 -12.96
CA ALA A 128 10.50 2.58 -12.72
C ALA A 128 11.47 2.93 -13.85
N ARG A 129 11.03 2.84 -15.12
CA ARG A 129 11.86 3.18 -16.28
C ARG A 129 12.26 4.66 -16.34
N VAL A 130 11.43 5.54 -15.80
CA VAL A 130 11.67 6.99 -15.76
C VAL A 130 12.67 7.33 -14.66
N ILE A 131 12.66 6.55 -13.58
CA ILE A 131 13.53 6.72 -12.41
C ILE A 131 14.83 5.90 -12.55
N GLY A 132 15.01 5.17 -13.67
CA GLY A 132 16.19 4.34 -13.93
C GLY A 132 16.24 3.04 -13.12
N TRP A 133 15.10 2.56 -12.62
CA TRP A 133 15.01 1.34 -11.81
C TRP A 133 14.85 0.12 -12.72
N TYR A 134 15.76 -0.83 -12.58
CA TYR A 134 15.80 -2.06 -13.38
C TYR A 134 14.79 -3.13 -12.92
N TYR A 135 14.20 -2.96 -11.73
CA TYR A 135 13.34 -3.97 -11.07
C TYR A 135 11.85 -3.87 -11.43
N ARG A 136 11.52 -3.42 -12.64
CA ARG A 136 10.12 -3.26 -13.10
C ARG A 136 9.30 -4.54 -12.88
N ASP A 137 9.88 -5.70 -13.19
CA ASP A 137 9.18 -6.97 -13.12
C ASP A 137 8.86 -7.38 -11.68
N VAL A 138 9.72 -7.01 -10.71
CA VAL A 138 9.48 -7.29 -9.29
C VAL A 138 8.31 -6.45 -8.75
N PHE A 139 8.22 -5.18 -9.15
CA PHE A 139 7.06 -4.34 -8.84
C PHE A 139 5.77 -4.87 -9.48
N PHE A 140 5.86 -5.44 -10.68
CA PHE A 140 4.70 -6.08 -11.32
C PHE A 140 4.25 -7.34 -10.57
N ILE A 141 5.20 -8.18 -10.14
CA ILE A 141 4.90 -9.36 -9.31
C ILE A 141 4.27 -8.93 -7.97
N SER A 142 4.83 -7.91 -7.31
CA SER A 142 4.25 -7.35 -6.09
C SER A 142 2.81 -6.85 -6.29
N SER A 143 2.51 -6.22 -7.43
CA SER A 143 1.14 -5.84 -7.80
C SER A 143 0.21 -7.04 -7.96
N LEU A 144 0.65 -8.11 -8.64
CA LEU A 144 -0.13 -9.34 -8.78
C LEU A 144 -0.42 -9.98 -7.42
N PHE A 145 0.54 -9.96 -6.51
CA PHE A 145 0.33 -10.41 -5.13
C PHE A 145 -0.75 -9.58 -4.44
N GLY A 146 -0.70 -8.25 -4.49
CA GLY A 146 -1.77 -7.40 -3.94
C GLY A 146 -3.15 -7.71 -4.53
N LEU A 147 -3.24 -7.94 -5.85
CA LEU A 147 -4.48 -8.33 -6.53
C LEU A 147 -4.99 -9.71 -6.07
N PHE A 148 -4.10 -10.71 -5.99
CA PHE A 148 -4.49 -12.04 -5.51
C PHE A 148 -4.85 -12.04 -4.03
N GLY A 149 -4.24 -11.18 -3.23
CA GLY A 149 -4.65 -10.93 -1.85
C GLY A 149 -6.08 -10.40 -1.80
N ALA A 150 -6.36 -9.33 -2.55
CA ALA A 150 -7.70 -8.72 -2.60
C ALA A 150 -8.77 -9.73 -3.08
N LEU A 151 -8.48 -10.51 -4.11
CA LEU A 151 -9.39 -11.56 -4.59
C LEU A 151 -9.59 -12.67 -3.55
N SER A 152 -8.51 -13.12 -2.90
CA SER A 152 -8.59 -14.15 -1.85
C SER A 152 -9.48 -13.67 -0.69
N PHE A 153 -9.33 -12.41 -0.29
CA PHE A 153 -10.21 -11.80 0.71
C PHE A 153 -11.67 -11.78 0.26
N LEU A 154 -11.94 -11.32 -0.97
CA LEU A 154 -13.29 -11.25 -1.54
C LEU A 154 -13.97 -12.63 -1.59
N PHE A 155 -13.21 -13.70 -1.82
CA PHE A 155 -13.71 -15.07 -1.84
C PHE A 155 -13.68 -15.79 -0.47
N ASN A 156 -13.52 -15.05 0.64
CA ASN A 156 -13.45 -15.62 2.00
C ASN A 156 -12.32 -16.64 2.19
N PHE A 157 -11.15 -16.38 1.62
CA PHE A 157 -9.93 -17.18 1.82
C PHE A 157 -8.86 -16.36 2.58
N PRO A 158 -9.01 -16.16 3.91
CA PRO A 158 -8.21 -15.21 4.69
C PRO A 158 -6.71 -15.56 4.71
N MET A 159 -6.38 -16.85 4.87
CA MET A 159 -4.98 -17.29 4.89
C MET A 159 -4.25 -17.01 3.56
N GLY A 160 -4.96 -17.11 2.43
CA GLY A 160 -4.42 -16.71 1.14
C GLY A 160 -4.24 -15.20 1.04
N SER A 161 -5.21 -14.43 1.53
CA SER A 161 -5.12 -12.96 1.60
C SER A 161 -3.86 -12.52 2.33
N ASP A 162 -3.63 -13.04 3.55
CA ASP A 162 -2.47 -12.68 4.37
C ASP A 162 -1.14 -13.08 3.73
N PHE A 163 -1.08 -14.28 3.13
CA PHE A 163 0.11 -14.75 2.42
C PHE A 163 0.48 -13.84 1.25
N PHE A 164 -0.50 -13.51 0.40
CA PHE A 164 -0.28 -12.63 -0.74
C PHE A 164 0.00 -11.20 -0.30
N TYR A 165 -0.64 -10.72 0.76
CA TYR A 165 -0.39 -9.40 1.32
C TYR A 165 1.06 -9.26 1.79
N PHE A 166 1.49 -10.18 2.66
CA PHE A 166 2.86 -10.25 3.16
C PHE A 166 3.87 -10.32 2.02
N GLY A 167 3.70 -11.27 1.09
CA GLY A 167 4.60 -11.46 -0.03
C GLY A 167 4.70 -10.23 -0.92
N GLY A 168 3.56 -9.59 -1.22
CA GLY A 168 3.50 -8.38 -2.04
C GLY A 168 4.25 -7.21 -1.41
N VAL A 169 3.98 -6.94 -0.13
CA VAL A 169 4.64 -5.86 0.63
C VAL A 169 6.13 -6.13 0.80
N LEU A 170 6.51 -7.36 1.14
CA LEU A 170 7.92 -7.73 1.33
C LEU A 170 8.71 -7.52 0.03
N LEU A 171 8.21 -8.00 -1.10
CA LEU A 171 8.84 -7.79 -2.41
C LEU A 171 8.96 -6.29 -2.73
N TYR A 172 7.92 -5.50 -2.47
CA TYR A 172 7.92 -4.05 -2.71
C TYR A 172 9.02 -3.35 -1.89
N ILE A 173 9.05 -3.60 -0.57
CA ILE A 173 10.00 -2.99 0.36
C ILE A 173 11.44 -3.41 0.05
N LEU A 174 11.69 -4.71 -0.19
CA LEU A 174 13.03 -5.20 -0.50
C LEU A 174 13.57 -4.59 -1.79
N THR A 175 12.73 -4.51 -2.83
CA THR A 175 13.09 -3.91 -4.12
C THR A 175 13.48 -2.44 -3.95
N ILE A 176 12.66 -1.69 -3.20
CA ILE A 176 12.97 -0.30 -2.87
C ILE A 176 14.28 -0.21 -2.07
N GLY A 177 14.47 -1.07 -1.07
CA GLY A 177 15.70 -1.10 -0.26
C GLY A 177 16.95 -1.36 -1.09
N GLU A 178 16.88 -2.26 -2.07
CA GLU A 178 17.97 -2.58 -3.00
C GLU A 178 18.30 -1.39 -3.91
N ILE A 179 17.28 -0.76 -4.51
CA ILE A 179 17.44 0.46 -5.31
C ILE A 179 18.16 1.56 -4.51
N LEU A 180 17.77 1.74 -3.25
CA LEU A 180 18.37 2.72 -2.36
C LEU A 180 19.80 2.39 -1.92
N ARG A 181 20.20 1.12 -2.02
CA ARG A 181 21.57 0.68 -1.74
C ARG A 181 22.51 0.93 -2.92
N ILE A 182 22.02 0.74 -4.14
CA ILE A 182 22.82 0.79 -5.39
C ILE A 182 23.10 2.24 -5.85
N SER A 183 22.31 3.23 -5.43
CA SER A 183 22.53 4.64 -5.76
C SER A 183 23.66 5.33 -4.97
N HIS A 184 24.53 4.54 -4.32
CA HIS A 184 25.77 4.95 -3.64
C HIS A 184 26.99 4.53 -4.46
#